data_AF-A0AAP8N7S2-F1
#
_entry.id   AF-A0AAP8N7S2-F1
#
_cell.length_a   1.000
_cell.length_b   1.000
_cell.length_c   1.000
_cell.angle_alpha   90.00
_cell.angle_beta   90.00
_cell.angle_gamma   90.00
#
_symmetry.space_group_name_H-M   'P 1'
#
loop_
_entity.id
_entity.type
_entity.pdbx_description
1 polymer ?
#
loop_
_entity_poly.entity_id
_entity_poly.type
_entity_poly.pdbx_seq_one_letter_code
_entity_poly.pdbx_strand_id
1 'polypeptide(L)'
;LIDTGEETMTGGRLLRAGRYLKDEEAFCFTYGDGVSDINIRQLVDYHSAHGRLATVTAVQPPGRYGALERHGDQVLGFTEKPRGDG
;
A
#
# COMPACT_ATOMS: atom_id res chain seq x y z
N LEU A 1 6.61 14.24 -15.53
CA LEU A 1 7.29 13.12 -14.85
C LEU A 1 8.71 13.54 -14.53
N ILE A 2 9.27 13.13 -13.38
CA ILE A 2 10.70 13.32 -13.09
C ILE A 2 11.46 12.10 -13.62
N ASP A 3 12.48 12.32 -14.43
CA ASP A 3 13.40 11.24 -14.80
C ASP A 3 14.28 10.91 -13.61
N THR A 4 14.10 9.71 -13.07
CA THR A 4 14.89 9.17 -11.97
C THR A 4 15.81 8.04 -12.41
N GLY A 5 16.04 7.84 -13.71
CA GLY A 5 16.83 6.75 -14.28
C GLY A 5 16.07 5.43 -14.38
N GLU A 6 16.34 4.70 -15.46
CA GLU A 6 15.68 3.43 -15.81
C GLU A 6 15.88 2.35 -14.74
N GLU A 7 17.14 2.08 -14.38
CA GLU A 7 17.53 1.02 -13.43
C GLU A 7 17.40 1.41 -11.95
N THR A 8 16.83 2.57 -11.64
CA THR A 8 16.79 3.05 -10.25
C THR A 8 15.63 2.40 -9.49
N MET A 9 15.94 1.76 -8.36
CA MET A 9 14.95 1.13 -7.47
C MET A 9 14.22 2.18 -6.62
N THR A 10 13.09 1.79 -5.99
CA THR A 10 12.15 2.69 -5.28
C THR A 10 12.81 3.73 -4.37
N GLY A 11 13.69 3.30 -3.47
CA GLY A 11 14.38 4.22 -2.55
C GLY A 11 15.32 5.21 -3.27
N GLY A 12 15.99 4.75 -4.33
CA GLY A 12 16.84 5.62 -5.15
C GLY A 12 16.03 6.66 -5.94
N ARG A 13 14.82 6.30 -6.39
CA ARG A 13 13.91 7.24 -7.05
C ARG A 13 13.45 8.32 -6.10
N LEU A 14 13.10 7.96 -4.87
CA LEU A 14 12.75 8.92 -3.82
C LEU A 14 13.92 9.85 -3.47
N LEU A 15 15.14 9.30 -3.32
CA LEU A 15 16.33 10.11 -3.06
C LEU A 15 16.56 11.16 -4.15
N ARG A 16 16.39 10.79 -5.43
CA ARG A 16 16.52 11.72 -6.57
C ARG A 16 15.42 12.78 -6.60
N ALA A 17 14.22 12.46 -6.09
CA ALA A 17 13.13 13.41 -5.94
C ALA A 17 13.30 14.35 -4.73
N GLY A 18 14.24 14.08 -3.81
CA GLY A 18 14.38 14.80 -2.54
C GLY A 18 14.54 16.32 -2.67
N ARG A 19 15.11 16.82 -3.78
CA ARG A 19 15.23 18.27 -4.04
C ARG A 19 13.88 19.01 -4.11
N TYR A 20 12.80 18.29 -4.43
CA TYR A 20 11.45 18.84 -4.53
C TYR A 20 10.70 18.77 -3.19
N LEU A 21 11.21 18.00 -2.23
CA LEU A 21 10.55 17.71 -0.95
C LEU A 21 11.23 18.39 0.23
N LYS A 22 12.37 19.04 0.00
CA LYS A 22 13.29 19.53 1.05
C LYS A 22 12.67 20.55 2.02
N ASP A 23 11.66 21.30 1.59
CA ASP A 23 11.04 22.38 2.36
C ASP A 23 9.67 21.96 2.91
N GLU A 24 9.26 20.71 2.68
CA GLU A 24 7.99 20.16 3.17
C GLU A 24 8.17 19.52 4.55
N GLU A 25 7.21 19.72 5.45
CA GLU A 25 7.19 19.06 6.77
C GLU A 25 6.97 17.54 6.62
N ALA A 26 6.09 17.16 5.70
CA ALA A 26 5.79 15.77 5.34
C ALA A 26 5.33 15.69 3.88
N PHE A 27 5.40 14.50 3.28
CA PHE A 27 4.91 14.26 1.92
C PHE A 27 4.24 12.89 1.82
N CYS A 28 3.31 12.75 0.88
CA CYS A 28 2.71 11.46 0.56
C CYS A 28 3.56 10.73 -0.49
N PHE A 29 3.75 9.42 -0.29
CA PHE A 29 4.44 8.55 -1.24
C PHE A 29 3.66 7.25 -1.41
N THR A 30 3.40 6.87 -2.66
CA THR A 30 2.62 5.68 -3.02
C THR A 30 3.12 5.06 -4.32
N TYR A 31 2.73 3.82 -4.57
CA TYR A 31 2.90 3.18 -5.87
C TYR A 31 1.91 3.74 -6.89
N GLY A 32 2.32 3.85 -8.15
CA GLY A 32 1.52 4.44 -9.23
C GLY A 32 0.45 3.52 -9.82
N ASP A 33 0.38 2.27 -9.36
CA ASP A 33 -0.49 1.20 -9.84
C ASP A 33 -1.59 0.80 -8.83
N GLY A 34 -1.57 1.38 -7.63
CA GLY A 34 -2.57 1.12 -6.58
C GLY A 34 -3.72 2.12 -6.60
N VAL A 35 -4.96 1.61 -6.52
CA VAL A 35 -6.17 2.42 -6.30
C VAL A 35 -6.90 1.93 -5.04
N SER A 36 -7.53 2.86 -4.32
CA SER A 36 -8.31 2.56 -3.12
C SER A 36 -9.29 3.70 -2.83
N ASP A 37 -10.21 3.45 -1.89
CA ASP A 37 -11.11 4.43 -1.29
C ASP A 37 -10.53 5.05 0.01
N ILE A 38 -9.20 4.96 0.22
CA ILE A 38 -8.54 5.54 1.39
C ILE A 38 -8.79 7.05 1.47
N ASN A 39 -9.21 7.52 2.64
CA ASN A 39 -9.30 8.94 2.94
C ASN A 39 -7.92 9.53 3.24
N ILE A 40 -7.29 10.13 2.23
CA ILE A 40 -5.94 10.71 2.34
C ILE A 40 -5.87 11.83 3.39
N ARG A 41 -6.94 12.62 3.57
CA ARG A 41 -6.94 13.68 4.59
C ARG A 41 -6.83 13.10 5.99
N GLN A 42 -7.64 12.09 6.31
CA GLN A 42 -7.57 11.41 7.60
C GLN A 42 -6.20 10.75 7.84
N LEU A 43 -5.58 10.22 6.79
CA LEU A 43 -4.24 9.63 6.88
C LEU A 43 -3.18 10.68 7.24
N VAL A 44 -3.23 11.86 6.62
CA VAL A 44 -2.33 12.98 6.94
C VAL A 44 -2.59 13.49 8.35
N ASP A 45 -3.85 13.68 8.75
CA ASP A 45 -4.20 14.12 10.11
C ASP A 45 -3.68 13.13 11.16
N TYR A 46 -3.82 11.82 10.91
CA TYR A 46 -3.28 10.77 11.76
C TYR A 46 -1.74 10.82 11.84
N HIS A 47 -1.06 11.03 10.71
CA HIS A 47 0.40 11.16 10.67
C HIS A 47 0.89 12.33 11.54
N SER A 48 0.27 13.51 11.37
CA SER A 48 0.58 14.69 12.16
C SER A 48 0.30 14.48 13.65
N ALA A 49 -0.80 13.80 14.00
CA ALA A 49 -1.20 13.60 15.38
C ALA A 49 -0.24 12.71 16.19
N HIS A 50 0.37 11.70 15.57
CA HIS A 50 1.21 10.73 16.29
C HIS A 50 2.71 11.06 16.33
N GLY A 51 3.16 12.06 15.56
CA GLY A 51 4.55 12.56 15.57
C GLY A 51 5.64 11.53 15.20
N ARG A 52 5.30 10.46 14.48
CA ARG A 52 6.28 9.46 13.99
C ARG A 52 6.84 9.87 12.64
N LEU A 53 8.05 9.39 12.32
CA LEU A 53 8.74 9.69 11.07
C LEU A 53 7.98 9.23 9.81
N ALA A 54 7.14 8.20 9.93
CA ALA A 54 6.41 7.66 8.80
C ALA A 54 5.09 7.02 9.25
N THR A 55 4.12 7.04 8.35
CA THR A 55 2.86 6.29 8.42
C THR A 55 2.74 5.44 7.17
N VAL A 56 2.35 4.18 7.33
CA VAL A 56 2.13 3.26 6.21
C VAL A 56 0.68 2.78 6.27
N THR A 57 0.01 2.73 5.12
CA THR A 57 -1.32 2.14 5.04
C THR A 57 -1.20 0.65 4.82
N ALA A 58 -1.70 -0.14 5.78
CA ALA A 58 -1.82 -1.58 5.62
C ALA A 58 -3.05 -1.92 4.79
N VAL A 59 -2.91 -2.85 3.86
CA VAL A 59 -4.01 -3.40 3.05
C VAL A 59 -4.02 -4.91 3.18
N GLN A 60 -5.21 -5.50 3.13
CA GLN A 60 -5.33 -6.95 3.07
C GLN A 60 -5.38 -7.38 1.60
N PRO A 61 -4.33 -8.04 1.07
CA PRO A 61 -4.37 -8.50 -0.30
C PRO A 61 -5.47 -9.57 -0.46
N PRO A 62 -6.09 -9.68 -1.64
CA PRO A 62 -6.93 -10.83 -1.93
C PRO A 62 -6.08 -12.10 -1.89
N GLY A 63 -6.70 -13.20 -1.50
CA GLY A 63 -6.10 -14.54 -1.54
C GLY A 63 -5.56 -14.81 -2.94
N ARG A 64 -4.40 -15.45 -3.02
CA ARG A 64 -3.81 -15.83 -4.32
C ARG A 64 -4.63 -16.89 -5.04
N TYR A 65 -5.29 -17.75 -4.27
CA TYR A 65 -6.04 -18.90 -4.74
C TYR A 65 -7.48 -18.83 -4.24
N GLY A 66 -8.36 -19.65 -4.81
CA GLY A 66 -9.68 -19.85 -4.25
C GLY A 66 -9.63 -20.67 -2.96
N ALA A 67 -10.44 -20.28 -1.98
CA ALA A 67 -10.60 -20.99 -0.73
C ALA A 67 -11.79 -21.95 -0.80
N LEU A 68 -11.62 -23.14 -0.25
CA LEU A 68 -12.68 -24.15 -0.11
C LEU A 68 -13.22 -24.13 1.31
N GLU A 69 -14.53 -23.96 1.44
CA GLU A 69 -15.23 -24.27 2.69
C GLU A 69 -15.50 -25.77 2.73
N ARG A 70 -15.08 -26.46 3.81
CA ARG A 70 -15.13 -27.92 3.90
C ARG A 70 -15.64 -28.39 5.26
N HIS A 71 -16.32 -29.54 5.23
CA HIS A 71 -16.59 -30.35 6.41
C HIS A 71 -16.07 -31.77 6.16
N GLY A 72 -14.91 -32.08 6.75
CA GLY A 72 -14.14 -33.29 6.43
C GLY A 72 -13.72 -33.32 4.95
N ASP A 73 -14.11 -34.40 4.26
CA ASP A 73 -13.82 -34.59 2.82
C ASP A 73 -14.87 -33.97 1.89
N GLN A 74 -15.97 -33.46 2.44
CA GLN A 74 -17.00 -32.78 1.66
C GLN A 74 -16.67 -31.30 1.48
N VAL A 75 -16.68 -30.84 0.23
CA VAL A 75 -16.65 -29.41 -0.12
C VAL A 75 -18.05 -28.84 0.01
N LEU A 76 -18.20 -27.82 0.85
CA LEU A 76 -19.46 -27.09 1.08
C LEU A 76 -19.55 -25.83 0.23
N GLY A 77 -18.41 -25.22 -0.11
CA GLY A 77 -18.38 -23.97 -0.86
C GLY A 77 -17.01 -23.64 -1.43
N PHE A 78 -16.99 -22.69 -2.36
CA PHE A 78 -15.77 -22.17 -2.98
C PHE A 78 -15.88 -20.66 -3.11
N THR A 79 -14.84 -19.95 -2.67
CA THR A 79 -14.69 -18.50 -2.87
C THR A 79 -13.42 -18.26 -3.66
N GLU A 80 -13.53 -17.68 -4.85
CA GLU A 80 -12.35 -17.30 -5.64
C GLU A 80 -11.65 -16.09 -5.00
N LYS A 81 -10.36 -16.24 -4.68
CA LYS A 81 -9.49 -15.17 -4.16
C LYS A 81 -10.15 -14.37 -3.02
N PRO A 82 -10.59 -15.05 -1.94
CA PRO A 82 -11.25 -14.38 -0.83
C PRO A 82 -10.37 -13.27 -0.25
N ARG A 83 -10.98 -12.22 0.27
CA ARG A 83 -10.22 -11.20 1.00
C ARG A 83 -9.66 -11.86 2.27
N GLY A 84 -8.33 -11.83 2.44
CA GLY A 84 -7.75 -12.11 3.74
C GLY A 84 -7.52 -13.55 4.15
N ASP A 85 -7.33 -14.47 3.21
CA ASP A 85 -6.97 -15.88 3.50
C ASP A 85 -5.47 -16.05 3.79
N GLY A 86 -4.89 -15.14 4.59
CA GLY A 86 -3.47 -15.10 4.95
C GLY A 86 -3.25 -14.84 6.42
#